data_AF-A0A958B0U3-F1
#
_entry.id   AF-A0A958B0U3-F1
#
_cell.length_a   1.000
_cell.length_b   1.000
_cell.length_c   1.000
_cell.angle_alpha   90.00
_cell.angle_beta   90.00
_cell.angle_gamma   90.00
#
_symmetry.space_group_name_H-M   'P 1'
#
loop_
_entity.id
_entity.type
_entity.pdbx_description
1 polymer ?
#
loop_
_entity_poly.entity_id
_entity_poly.type
_entity_poly.pdbx_seq_one_letter_code
_entity_poly.pdbx_strand_id
1 'polypeptide(L)' 'MRLAQQGDDAAWEALVRQEQQAVFRHAYLLTGNADDAQDVAQEAFVRAFRSIDRFDPDRPLRPWLLRITSNL' A
#
# COMPACT_ATOMS: atom_id res chain seq x y z
N MET A 1 2.31 12.89 -0.46
CA MET A 1 1.83 12.44 0.87
C MET A 1 0.71 13.33 1.39
N ARG A 2 0.97 14.58 1.82
CA ARG A 2 -0.07 15.44 2.43
C ARG A 2 -1.33 15.65 1.58
N LEU A 3 -1.19 15.80 0.26
CA LEU A 3 -2.35 15.88 -0.65
C LEU A 3 -3.19 14.59 -0.65
N ALA A 4 -2.53 13.42 -0.70
CA ALA A 4 -3.22 12.13 -0.60
C ALA A 4 -3.96 11.98 0.75
N GLN A 5 -3.40 12.52 1.84
CA GLN A 5 -4.07 12.56 3.15
C GLN A 5 -5.29 13.49 3.19
N GLN A 6 -5.37 14.44 2.27
CA GLN A 6 -6.50 15.36 2.11
C GLN A 6 -7.54 14.84 1.12
N GLY A 7 -7.40 13.60 0.62
CA GLY A 7 -8.33 12.99 -0.32
C GLY A 7 -8.06 13.30 -1.79
N ASP A 8 -6.85 13.77 -2.14
CA ASP A 8 -6.45 13.93 -3.53
C ASP A 8 -6.16 12.56 -4.18
N ASP A 9 -7.08 12.10 -5.03
CA ASP A 9 -7.01 10.80 -5.70
C ASP A 9 -5.78 10.67 -6.61
N ALA A 10 -5.37 11.74 -7.29
CA ALA A 10 -4.21 11.72 -8.19
C ALA A 10 -2.89 11.58 -7.40
N ALA A 11 -2.80 12.26 -6.26
CA ALA A 11 -1.68 12.13 -5.34
C ALA A 11 -1.61 10.71 -4.74
N TRP A 12 -2.76 10.11 -4.44
CA TRP A 12 -2.84 8.71 -3.99
C TRP A 12 -2.38 7.74 -5.09
N GLU A 13 -2.91 7.89 -6.30
CA GLU A 13 -2.58 7.04 -7.44
C GLU A 13 -1.07 7.06 -7.77
N ALA A 14 -0.43 8.22 -7.65
CA ALA A 14 1.02 8.36 -7.79
C ALA A 14 1.79 7.54 -6.74
N LEU A 15 1.34 7.53 -5.48
CA LEU A 15 1.96 6.74 -4.41
C LEU A 15 1.77 5.22 -4.65
N VAL A 16 0.57 4.82 -5.08
CA VAL A 16 0.28 3.42 -5.44
C VAL A 16 1.20 2.96 -6.56
N ARG A 17 1.29 3.72 -7.66
CA ARG A 17 2.19 3.41 -8.78
C ARG A 17 3.64 3.24 -8.36
N GLN A 18 4.11 4.06 -7.42
CA GLN A 18 5.48 4.00 -6.93
C GLN A 18 5.75 2.71 -6.11
N GLU A 19 4.77 2.27 -5.31
CA GLU A 19 4.96 1.17 -4.35
C GLU A 19 4.37 -0.17 -4.78
N GLN A 20 3.56 -0.21 -5.85
CA GLN A 20 2.84 -1.40 -6.32
C GLN A 20 3.75 -2.63 -6.47
N GLN A 21 4.96 -2.44 -7.01
CA GLN A 21 5.87 -3.54 -7.28
C GLN A 21 6.50 -4.10 -6.00
N ALA A 22 6.74 -3.24 -4.99
CA ALA A 22 7.27 -3.67 -3.70
C ALA A 22 6.21 -4.43 -2.91
N VAL A 23 4.98 -3.90 -2.88
CA VAL A 23 3.83 -4.54 -2.21
C VAL A 23 3.50 -5.87 -2.85
N PHE A 24 3.40 -5.94 -4.18
CA PHE A 24 3.13 -7.19 -4.90
C PHE A 24 4.20 -8.24 -4.65
N ARG A 25 5.50 -7.89 -4.74
CA ARG A 25 6.58 -8.84 -4.45
C ARG A 25 6.50 -9.38 -3.03
N HIS A 26 6.21 -8.52 -2.06
CA HIS A 26 6.07 -8.93 -0.67
C HIS A 26 4.87 -9.86 -0.48
N ALA A 27 3.72 -9.53 -1.06
CA ALA A 27 2.54 -10.40 -1.07
C ALA A 27 2.85 -11.75 -1.72
N TYR A 28 3.55 -11.78 -2.85
CA TYR A 28 3.97 -13.01 -3.53
C TYR A 28 4.88 -13.89 -2.67
N LEU A 29 5.78 -13.30 -1.88
CA LEU A 29 6.59 -14.05 -0.93
C LEU A 29 5.77 -14.70 0.20
N LEU A 30 4.62 -14.12 0.54
CA LEU A 30 3.72 -14.63 1.58
C LEU A 30 2.77 -15.71 1.02
N THR A 31 2.25 -15.51 -0.20
CA THR A 31 1.23 -16.38 -0.80
C THR A 31 1.81 -17.50 -1.66
N GLY A 32 2.96 -17.28 -2.29
CA GLY A 32 3.54 -18.21 -3.28
C GLY A 32 2.77 -18.30 -4.61
N ASN A 33 1.71 -17.52 -4.78
CA ASN A 33 0.84 -17.51 -5.95
C ASN A 33 0.59 -16.07 -6.43
N ALA A 34 0.64 -15.85 -7.75
CA ALA A 34 0.53 -14.53 -8.35
C ALA A 34 -0.88 -13.92 -8.24
N ASP A 35 -1.93 -14.73 -8.39
CA ASP A 35 -3.32 -14.29 -8.29
C ASP A 35 -3.63 -13.88 -6.84
N ASP A 36 -3.29 -14.73 -5.87
CA ASP A 36 -3.45 -14.41 -4.44
C ASP A 36 -2.62 -13.18 -4.05
N ALA A 37 -1.40 -13.04 -4.60
CA ALA A 37 -0.56 -11.88 -4.35
C ALA A 37 -1.17 -10.58 -4.89
N GLN A 38 -1.85 -10.64 -6.03
CA GLN A 38 -2.55 -9.51 -6.62
C GLN A 38 -3.73 -9.09 -5.74
N ASP A 39 -4.51 -10.04 -5.23
CA ASP A 39 -5.64 -9.77 -4.34
C ASP A 39 -5.18 -9.16 -3.01
N VAL A 40 -4.14 -9.74 -2.39
CA VAL A 40 -3.53 -9.22 -1.15
C VAL A 40 -2.96 -7.80 -1.37
N ALA A 41 -2.27 -7.57 -2.49
CA ALA A 41 -1.71 -6.25 -2.80
C ALA A 41 -2.82 -5.18 -2.96
N GLN A 42 -3.92 -5.51 -3.64
CA GLN A 42 -5.06 -4.61 -3.80
C GLN A 42 -5.70 -4.28 -2.45
N GLU A 43 -6.02 -5.29 -1.64
CA GLU A 43 -6.62 -5.08 -0.33
C GLU A 43 -5.68 -4.28 0.60
N ALA A 44 -4.36 -4.47 0.49
CA ALA A 44 -3.38 -3.68 1.24
C ALA A 44 -3.47 -2.19 0.88
N PHE A 45 -3.58 -1.85 -0.41
CA PHE A 45 -3.76 -0.46 -0.84
C PHE A 45 -5.12 0.11 -0.42
N VAL A 46 -6.20 -0.68 -0.45
CA VAL A 46 -7.51 -0.24 0.05
C VAL A 46 -7.46 0.08 1.55
N ARG A 47 -6.84 -0.79 2.36
CA ARG A 47 -6.65 -0.54 3.80
C ARG A 47 -5.73 0.64 4.08
N ALA A 48 -4.68 0.79 3.28
CA ALA A 48 -3.78 1.93 3.36
C ALA A 48 -4.52 3.25 3.05
N PHE A 49 -5.30 3.30 1.97
CA PHE A 49 -6.10 4.47 1.62
C PHE A 49 -7.05 4.89 2.75
N ARG A 50 -7.73 3.92 3.37
CA ARG A 50 -8.66 4.16 4.50
C ARG A 50 -7.98 4.63 5.79
N SER A 51 -6.65 4.54 5.89
CA SER A 51 -5.89 4.88 7.09
C SER A 51 -4.78 5.90 6.84
N ILE A 52 -4.70 6.44 5.62
CA ILE A 52 -3.63 7.35 5.20
C ILE A 52 -3.67 8.68 5.95
N ASP A 53 -4.86 9.11 6.39
CA ASP A 53 -5.11 10.29 7.23
C ASP A 53 -4.35 10.22 8.56
N ARG A 54 -4.11 9.01 9.08
CA ARG A 54 -3.39 8.75 10.34
C ARG A 54 -1.90 8.44 10.13
N PHE A 55 -1.45 8.34 8.88
CA PHE A 55 -0.06 8.07 8.58
C PHE A 55 0.81 9.27 8.95
N ASP A 56 1.92 9.01 9.64
CA ASP A 56 2.93 10.02 9.94
C ASP A 56 3.79 10.27 8.69
N PRO A 57 3.69 11.43 8.02
CA PRO A 57 4.37 11.69 6.76
C PRO A 57 5.89 11.79 6.89
N ASP A 58 6.42 11.91 8.12
CA ASP A 58 7.86 11.92 8.38
C ASP A 58 8.44 10.49 8.47
N ARG A 59 7.59 9.46 8.43
CA ARG A 59 7.99 8.05 8.37
C ARG A 59 8.04 7.55 6.92
N PRO A 60 8.86 6.52 6.64
CA PRO A 60 8.89 5.92 5.32
C PRO A 60 7.57 5.16 5.03
N LEU A 61 6.99 5.44 3.86
CA LEU A 61 5.72 4.82 3.42
C LEU A 61 5.84 3.31 3.21
N ARG A 62 6.93 2.85 2.57
CA ARG A 62 7.09 1.45 2.17
C ARG A 62 7.00 0.47 3.35
N PRO A 63 7.77 0.61 4.46
CA PRO A 63 7.63 -0.29 5.60
C PRO A 63 6.23 -0.31 6.20
N TRP A 64 5.52 0.83 6.18
CA TRP A 64 4.14 0.89 6.64
C TRP A 64 3.19 0.11 5.73
N LEU A 65 3.32 0.24 4.40
CA LEU A 65 2.56 -0.56 3.43
C LEU A 65 2.85 -2.05 3.58
N LEU A 66 4.12 -2.45 3.66
CA LEU A 66 4.51 -3.86 3.81
C LEU A 66 3.96 -4.47 5.11
N ARG A 67 3.86 -3.69 6.18
CA ARG A 67 3.21 -4.13 7.43
C ARG A 67 1.71 -4.35 7.24
N ILE A 68 1.03 -3.51 6.46
CA ILE A 68 -0.39 -3.73 6.13
C ILE A 68 -0.52 -5.02 5.33
N THR A 69 0.34 -5.23 4.34
CA THR A 69 0.38 -6.45 3.51
C THR A 69 0.60 -7.71 4.35
N SER A 70 1.51 -7.71 5.33
CA SER A 70 1.74 -8.87 6.21
C SER A 70 0.59 -9.18 7.18
N ASN A 71 -0.38 -8.26 7.34
CA ASN A 71 -1.53 -8.42 8.22
C ASN A 71 -2.82 -8.80 7.46
N LEU A 72 -2.66 -9.25 6.21
CA LEU A 72 -3.71 -9.80 5.36
C LEU A 72 -3.53 -11.31 5.26
#